data_AF-A0A7C4TCQ3-F1
#
_entry.id   AF-A0A7C4TCQ3-F1
#
_cell.length_a   1.000
_cell.length_b   1.000
_cell.length_c   1.000
_cell.angle_alpha   90.00
_cell.angle_beta   90.00
_cell.angle_gamma   90.00
#
_symmetry.space_group_name_H-M   'P 1'
#
loop_
_entity.id
_entity.type
_entity.pdbx_description
1 polymer ?
#
loop_
_entity_poly.entity_id
_entity_poly.type
_entity_poly.pdbx_seq_one_letter_code
_entity_poly.pdbx_strand_id
1 'polypeptide(L)'
;MALKFRKFYKPEEPQKEEVIQSVPINQTATTEELKEPVILKKEERTFAIFSVGSEWYGIDLDSIVEVLHNFEIVPVPHLPQSFMGVINLRGESVPVVLMSELLKQKTRMEGTKVCIISMVGNNKTGLLVDSEVEIVNYDKGKLYPLPDCFSKEEAEFLEGIFWYDNRFIGILRIENALSLLIKWRLEDE
;
A
#
# COMPACT_ATOMS: atom_id res chain seq x y z
N MET A 1 -5.45 6.88 -21.02
CA MET A 1 -4.27 6.03 -21.35
C MET A 1 -4.31 4.64 -20.68
N ALA A 2 -5.36 4.30 -19.90
CA ALA A 2 -5.45 3.07 -19.10
C ALA A 2 -5.78 1.76 -19.86
N LEU A 3 -6.14 1.82 -21.16
CA LEU A 3 -6.67 0.64 -21.86
C LEU A 3 -5.63 -0.39 -22.35
N LYS A 4 -4.32 -0.12 -22.22
CA LYS A 4 -3.27 -1.02 -22.76
C LYS A 4 -2.59 -1.93 -21.73
N PHE A 5 -2.78 -1.71 -20.42
CA PHE A 5 -2.09 -2.48 -19.38
C PHE A 5 -2.73 -3.86 -19.09
N ARG A 6 -4.05 -3.98 -19.28
CA ARG A 6 -4.86 -5.17 -18.90
C ARG A 6 -4.48 -6.47 -19.60
N LYS A 7 -3.73 -6.42 -20.72
CA LYS A 7 -3.34 -7.61 -21.50
C LYS A 7 -1.95 -8.16 -21.15
N PHE A 8 -1.08 -7.39 -20.49
CA PHE A 8 0.33 -7.78 -20.34
C PHE A 8 0.64 -8.46 -19.01
N TYR A 9 -0.24 -8.39 -18.01
CA TYR A 9 0.11 -8.81 -16.65
C TYR A 9 -0.98 -9.58 -15.91
N LYS A 10 -1.89 -10.30 -16.58
CA LYS A 10 -2.70 -11.29 -15.84
C LYS A 10 -1.83 -12.54 -15.66
N PRO A 11 -1.24 -12.81 -14.48
CA PRO A 11 -0.50 -14.06 -14.29
C PRO A 11 -1.48 -15.22 -14.49
N GLU A 12 -1.01 -16.27 -15.15
CA GLU A 12 -1.72 -17.56 -15.16
C GLU A 12 -1.96 -17.97 -13.70
N GLU A 13 -3.19 -18.41 -13.40
CA GLU A 13 -3.54 -18.92 -12.07
C GLU A 13 -2.48 -19.92 -11.62
N PRO A 14 -1.96 -19.85 -10.37
CA PRO A 14 -1.03 -20.86 -9.89
C PRO A 14 -1.71 -22.21 -10.01
N GLN A 15 -1.18 -23.05 -10.89
CA GLN A 15 -1.64 -24.42 -11.10
C GLN A 15 -1.55 -25.16 -9.76
N LYS A 16 -2.62 -25.89 -9.46
CA LYS A 16 -2.87 -26.69 -8.26
C LYS A 16 -1.58 -27.32 -7.72
N GLU A 17 -1.38 -27.19 -6.41
CA GLU A 17 -0.37 -27.93 -5.64
C GLU A 17 -0.38 -29.42 -6.04
N GLU A 18 0.66 -29.86 -6.74
CA GLU A 18 0.97 -31.28 -6.83
C GLU A 18 1.51 -31.73 -5.49
N VAL A 19 0.67 -32.49 -4.77
CA VAL A 19 1.07 -33.31 -3.64
C VAL A 19 2.07 -34.34 -4.14
N ILE A 20 3.36 -34.14 -3.89
CA ILE A 20 4.36 -35.19 -4.11
C ILE A 20 4.35 -36.11 -2.87
N GLN A 21 3.80 -37.30 -3.09
CA GLN A 21 3.83 -38.45 -2.20
C GLN A 21 5.27 -38.92 -1.90
N SER A 22 5.42 -39.46 -0.69
CA SER A 22 6.61 -40.11 -0.14
C SER A 22 7.32 -41.09 -1.08
N VAL A 23 8.66 -41.05 -1.11
CA VAL A 23 9.53 -42.11 -1.67
C VAL A 23 10.67 -42.38 -0.67
N PRO A 24 11.04 -43.66 -0.41
CA PRO A 24 11.72 -44.07 0.82
C PRO A 24 13.24 -43.86 0.78
N ILE A 25 13.81 -43.59 1.96
CA ILE A 25 15.23 -43.39 2.19
C ILE A 25 15.92 -44.77 2.23
N ASN A 26 16.74 -45.09 1.22
CA ASN A 26 17.78 -46.11 1.33
C ASN A 26 19.17 -45.52 1.07
N GLN A 27 20.09 -46.01 1.90
CA GLN A 27 21.43 -45.53 2.21
C GLN A 27 22.40 -45.53 1.02
N THR A 28 23.30 -44.54 0.95
CA THR A 28 24.77 -44.73 0.93
C THR A 28 25.45 -43.40 1.34
N ALA A 29 26.45 -43.49 2.22
CA ALA A 29 27.28 -42.41 2.78
C ALA A 29 27.99 -41.57 1.68
N THR A 30 28.44 -40.32 1.86
CA THR A 30 29.40 -39.77 2.84
C THR A 30 29.46 -38.24 2.64
N THR A 31 29.95 -37.51 3.66
CA THR A 31 30.55 -36.15 3.60
C THR A 31 29.64 -34.93 3.85
N GLU A 32 30.00 -34.23 4.94
CA GLU A 32 29.86 -32.79 5.23
C GLU A 32 28.49 -32.14 5.54
N GLU A 33 28.53 -31.34 6.63
CA GLU A 33 27.61 -30.27 7.03
C GLU A 33 26.15 -30.64 7.34
N LEU A 34 25.86 -30.91 8.62
CA LEU A 34 24.52 -30.69 9.18
C LEU A 34 24.27 -29.17 9.26
N LYS A 35 23.95 -28.54 8.12
CA LYS A 35 23.19 -27.29 8.11
C LYS A 35 21.76 -27.68 8.47
N GLU A 36 21.31 -27.18 9.61
CA GLU A 36 19.90 -27.18 9.98
C GLU A 36 19.04 -26.74 8.78
N PRO A 37 17.88 -27.36 8.53
CA PRO A 37 17.01 -26.90 7.46
C PRO A 37 16.65 -25.44 7.75
N VAL A 38 17.15 -24.53 6.90
CA VAL A 38 16.77 -23.12 6.92
C VAL A 38 15.28 -23.10 6.58
N ILE A 39 14.43 -22.99 7.59
CA ILE A 39 13.01 -22.73 7.42
C ILE A 39 12.95 -21.32 6.81
N LEU A 40 12.75 -21.24 5.49
CA LEU A 40 12.43 -19.99 4.81
C LEU A 40 11.08 -19.53 5.39
N LYS A 41 11.14 -18.67 6.41
CA LYS A 41 9.96 -17.99 6.94
C LYS A 41 9.32 -17.26 5.75
N LYS A 42 8.16 -17.75 5.32
CA LYS A 42 7.30 -17.04 4.39
C LYS A 42 6.86 -15.76 5.09
N GLU A 43 7.46 -14.64 4.73
CA GLU A 43 7.08 -13.33 5.28
C GLU A 43 5.74 -12.93 4.66
N GLU A 44 4.65 -13.26 5.34
CA GLU A 44 3.31 -12.80 5.00
C GLU A 44 3.16 -11.35 5.47
N ARG A 45 2.77 -10.45 4.55
CA ARG A 45 2.42 -9.07 4.86
C ARG A 45 0.92 -8.90 4.70
N THR A 46 0.34 -8.00 5.49
CA THR A 46 -1.07 -7.66 5.37
C THR A 46 -1.18 -6.23 4.87
N PHE A 47 -1.97 -6.02 3.83
CA PHE A 47 -2.19 -4.71 3.24
C PHE A 47 -3.64 -4.28 3.41
N ALA A 48 -3.82 -2.99 3.68
CA ALA A 48 -5.09 -2.31 3.54
C ALA A 48 -5.17 -1.71 2.14
N ILE A 49 -6.11 -2.20 1.34
CA ILE A 49 -6.30 -1.84 -0.06
C ILE A 49 -7.48 -0.88 -0.18
N PHE A 50 -7.31 0.18 -0.96
CA PHE A 50 -8.33 1.19 -1.21
C PHE A 50 -8.15 1.77 -2.61
N SER A 51 -9.16 2.52 -3.07
CA SER A 51 -9.10 3.21 -4.35
C SER A 51 -8.98 4.72 -4.18
N VAL A 52 -8.32 5.33 -5.16
CA VAL A 52 -8.25 6.78 -5.35
C VAL A 52 -8.49 7.03 -6.83
N GLY A 53 -9.59 7.72 -7.17
CA GLY A 53 -10.03 7.90 -8.55
C GLY A 53 -10.34 6.57 -9.24
N SER A 54 -9.55 6.22 -10.26
CA SER A 54 -9.71 4.97 -11.01
C SER A 54 -8.70 3.89 -10.64
N GLU A 55 -7.75 4.20 -9.76
CA GLU A 55 -6.63 3.32 -9.43
C GLU A 55 -6.74 2.78 -8.00
N TRP A 56 -6.08 1.66 -7.77
CA TRP A 56 -6.10 0.93 -6.51
C TRP A 56 -4.70 0.89 -5.91
N TYR A 57 -4.66 1.11 -4.61
CA TYR A 57 -3.41 1.20 -3.85
C TYR A 57 -3.53 0.40 -2.56
N GLY A 58 -2.39 0.05 -1.99
CA GLY A 58 -2.32 -0.57 -0.67
C GLY A 58 -1.24 0.06 0.20
N ILE A 59 -1.44 0.04 1.51
CA ILE A 59 -0.41 0.34 2.51
C ILE A 59 -0.33 -0.81 3.51
N ASP A 60 0.82 -0.98 4.16
CA ASP A 60 0.94 -1.98 5.22
C ASP A 60 -0.09 -1.74 6.32
N LEU A 61 -0.77 -2.80 6.72
CA LEU A 61 -1.74 -2.74 7.80
C LEU A 61 -1.10 -2.22 9.10
N ASP A 62 0.16 -2.57 9.35
CA ASP A 62 0.91 -2.15 10.54
C ASP A 62 1.13 -0.63 10.61
N SER A 63 1.03 0.09 9.48
CA SER A 63 1.13 1.55 9.45
C SER A 63 -0.17 2.26 9.86
N ILE A 64 -1.30 1.52 9.86
CA ILE A 64 -2.63 2.06 10.12
C ILE A 64 -2.94 2.02 11.62
N VAL A 65 -3.38 3.16 12.13
CA VAL A 65 -3.89 3.32 13.49
C VAL A 65 -5.38 3.01 13.54
N GLU A 66 -6.18 3.62 12.65
CA GLU A 66 -7.62 3.37 12.55
C GLU A 66 -8.19 3.85 11.20
N VAL A 67 -9.38 3.39 10.86
CA VAL A 67 -10.11 3.76 9.63
C VAL A 67 -11.44 4.42 10.01
N LEU A 68 -11.61 5.68 9.62
CA LEU A 68 -12.76 6.51 9.95
C LEU A 68 -13.71 6.63 8.76
N HIS A 69 -15.00 6.37 9.00
CA HIS A 69 -16.07 6.48 8.01
C HIS A 69 -16.96 7.70 8.22
N ASN A 70 -16.96 8.25 9.44
CA ASN A 70 -17.72 9.44 9.79
C ASN A 70 -16.80 10.41 10.55
N PHE A 71 -16.41 11.48 9.88
CA PHE A 71 -15.47 12.48 10.36
C PHE A 71 -15.84 13.83 9.77
N GLU A 72 -15.49 14.89 10.49
CA GLU A 72 -15.64 16.26 10.02
C GLU A 72 -14.25 16.87 9.86
N ILE A 73 -13.95 17.35 8.67
CA ILE A 73 -12.69 18.04 8.39
C ILE A 73 -12.91 19.52 8.58
N VAL A 74 -12.10 20.11 9.46
CA VAL A 74 -12.01 21.55 9.69
C VAL A 74 -10.98 22.11 8.72
N PRO A 75 -11.36 22.96 7.76
CA PRO A 75 -10.42 23.60 6.85
C PRO A 75 -9.46 24.49 7.62
N VAL A 76 -8.18 24.45 7.26
CA VAL A 76 -7.15 25.32 7.83
C VAL A 76 -6.66 26.28 6.74
N PRO A 77 -6.70 27.60 6.97
CA PRO A 77 -6.20 28.57 6.00
C PRO A 77 -4.74 28.35 5.63
N HIS A 78 -4.37 28.70 4.39
CA HIS A 78 -3.00 28.68 3.88
C HIS A 78 -2.32 27.31 3.79
N LEU A 79 -3.05 26.20 3.93
CA LEU A 79 -2.50 24.88 3.63
C LEU A 79 -2.31 24.67 2.11
N PRO A 80 -1.28 23.89 1.70
CA PRO A 80 -1.14 23.43 0.33
C PRO A 80 -2.37 22.65 -0.13
N GLN A 81 -2.65 22.65 -1.44
CA GLN A 81 -3.80 21.93 -2.01
C GLN A 81 -3.81 20.43 -1.70
N SER A 82 -2.65 19.84 -1.45
CA SER A 82 -2.53 18.43 -1.03
C SER A 82 -3.15 18.15 0.34
N PHE A 83 -3.44 19.16 1.15
CA PHE A 83 -4.13 19.03 2.43
C PHE A 83 -5.56 19.55 2.34
N MET A 84 -6.48 18.81 2.96
CA MET A 84 -7.87 19.25 3.11
C MET A 84 -8.05 20.15 4.33
N GLY A 85 -7.28 19.90 5.38
CA GLY A 85 -7.48 20.51 6.69
C GLY A 85 -7.04 19.56 7.80
N VAL A 86 -7.74 19.62 8.93
CA VAL A 86 -7.52 18.75 10.09
C VAL A 86 -8.81 18.09 10.53
N ILE A 87 -8.70 16.94 11.19
CA ILE A 87 -9.79 16.31 11.95
C ILE A 87 -9.44 16.31 13.43
N ASN A 88 -10.47 16.30 14.28
CA ASN A 88 -10.29 16.06 15.70
C ASN A 88 -10.40 14.55 15.99
N LEU A 89 -9.27 13.94 16.31
CA LEU A 89 -9.18 12.55 16.71
C LEU A 89 -8.98 12.45 18.22
N ARG A 90 -10.09 12.31 18.97
CA ARG A 90 -10.09 12.16 20.45
C ARG A 90 -9.33 13.30 21.18
N GLY A 91 -9.49 14.53 20.70
CA GLY A 91 -8.83 15.73 21.24
C GLY A 91 -7.52 16.09 20.55
N GLU A 92 -6.99 15.21 19.69
CA GLU A 92 -5.78 15.46 18.91
C GLU A 92 -6.11 16.01 17.53
N SER A 93 -5.45 17.08 17.11
CA SER A 93 -5.60 17.63 15.75
C SER A 93 -4.74 16.83 14.77
N VAL A 94 -5.39 16.07 13.89
CA VAL A 94 -4.71 15.22 12.89
C VAL A 94 -4.86 15.85 11.50
N PRO A 95 -3.76 16.18 10.79
CA PRO A 95 -3.83 16.70 9.43
C PRO A 95 -4.37 15.64 8.46
N VAL A 96 -5.18 16.07 7.49
CA VAL A 96 -5.73 15.19 6.45
C VAL A 96 -5.22 15.58 5.07
N VAL A 97 -4.60 14.61 4.40
CA VAL A 97 -4.05 14.70 3.06
C VAL A 97 -5.06 14.17 2.05
N LEU A 98 -5.26 14.90 0.95
CA LEU A 98 -5.99 14.43 -0.22
C LEU A 98 -5.09 13.48 -1.02
N MET A 99 -5.34 12.17 -0.92
CA MET A 99 -4.55 11.19 -1.68
C MET A 99 -4.71 11.35 -3.19
N SER A 100 -5.83 11.91 -3.66
CA SER A 100 -6.03 12.21 -5.08
C SER A 100 -5.03 13.22 -5.61
N GLU A 101 -4.74 14.28 -4.84
CA GLU A 101 -3.74 15.28 -5.22
C GLU A 101 -2.33 14.68 -5.20
N LEU A 102 -2.03 13.91 -4.14
CA LEU A 102 -0.73 13.25 -4.00
C LEU A 102 -0.43 12.26 -5.14
N LEU A 103 -1.43 11.46 -5.51
CA LEU A 103 -1.31 10.41 -6.54
C LEU A 103 -1.68 10.89 -7.94
N LYS A 104 -1.86 12.21 -8.12
CA LYS A 104 -2.23 12.87 -9.40
C LYS A 104 -3.49 12.24 -10.03
N GLN A 105 -4.42 11.79 -9.20
CA GLN A 105 -5.68 11.17 -9.61
C GLN A 105 -6.84 12.17 -9.56
N LYS A 106 -7.83 11.96 -10.41
CA LYS A 106 -9.10 12.67 -10.30
C LYS A 106 -9.96 12.01 -9.23
N THR A 107 -10.20 12.71 -8.14
CA THR A 107 -11.11 12.22 -7.10
C THR A 107 -12.50 11.99 -7.67
N ARG A 108 -13.19 10.93 -7.20
CA ARG A 108 -14.61 10.76 -7.49
C ARG A 108 -15.41 11.72 -6.60
N MET A 109 -16.24 12.56 -7.22
CA MET A 109 -17.17 13.43 -6.48
C MET A 109 -18.26 12.63 -5.75
N GLU A 110 -18.57 11.45 -6.25
CA GLU A 110 -19.61 10.57 -5.72
C GLU A 110 -18.99 9.35 -5.04
N GLY A 111 -19.54 8.96 -3.88
CA GLY A 111 -19.11 7.80 -3.10
C GLY A 111 -18.73 8.13 -1.66
N THR A 112 -18.64 7.09 -0.82
CA THR A 112 -18.21 7.20 0.58
C THR A 112 -16.71 7.49 0.63
N LYS A 113 -16.34 8.64 1.18
CA LYS A 113 -14.95 8.92 1.53
C LYS A 113 -14.59 8.22 2.82
N VAL A 114 -13.37 7.73 2.89
CA VAL A 114 -12.81 7.12 4.10
C VAL A 114 -11.54 7.87 4.46
N CYS A 115 -11.32 8.11 5.75
CA CYS A 115 -10.09 8.68 6.26
C CYS A 115 -9.30 7.58 6.98
N ILE A 116 -8.16 7.19 6.42
CA ILE A 116 -7.25 6.22 7.02
C ILE A 116 -6.25 6.99 7.87
N ILE A 117 -6.22 6.72 9.17
CA ILE A 117 -5.24 7.31 10.07
C ILE A 117 -3.99 6.45 10.06
N SER A 118 -2.88 7.00 9.58
CA SER A 118 -1.59 6.32 9.50
C SER A 118 -0.56 7.02 10.39
N MET A 119 0.40 6.27 10.90
CA MET A 119 1.62 6.83 11.48
C MET A 119 2.62 7.19 10.38
N VAL A 120 3.21 8.37 10.47
CA VAL A 120 4.26 8.86 9.57
C VAL A 120 5.38 9.42 10.44
N GLY A 121 6.45 8.64 10.59
CA GLY A 121 7.37 8.82 11.71
C GLY A 121 6.59 8.76 13.04
N ASN A 122 6.63 9.86 13.81
CA ASN A 122 5.96 9.94 15.12
C ASN A 122 4.62 10.69 15.10
N ASN A 123 4.14 11.10 13.93
CA ASN A 123 2.92 11.91 13.81
C ASN A 123 1.79 11.12 13.14
N LYS A 124 0.56 11.31 13.61
CA LYS A 124 -0.62 10.81 12.92
C LYS A 124 -0.93 11.69 11.71
N THR A 125 -1.27 11.06 10.60
CA THR A 125 -1.75 11.72 9.39
C THR A 125 -2.96 10.97 8.84
N GLY A 126 -4.02 11.70 8.52
CA GLY A 126 -5.19 11.17 7.84
C GLY A 126 -4.99 11.14 6.33
N LEU A 127 -5.31 10.02 5.70
CA LEU A 127 -5.28 9.82 4.26
C LEU A 127 -6.73 9.76 3.77
N LEU A 128 -7.16 10.75 3.00
CA LEU A 128 -8.51 10.78 2.43
C LEU A 128 -8.56 9.99 1.12
N VAL A 129 -9.39 8.94 1.08
CA VAL A 129 -9.50 7.98 -0.04
C VAL A 129 -10.94 7.85 -0.55
N ASP A 130 -11.12 7.27 -1.73
CA ASP A 130 -12.40 7.27 -2.47
C ASP A 130 -13.27 6.01 -2.25
N SER A 131 -12.79 5.03 -1.50
CA SER A 131 -13.55 3.80 -1.21
C SER A 131 -13.36 3.31 0.21
N GLU A 132 -14.16 2.31 0.58
CA GLU A 132 -13.89 1.45 1.72
C GLU A 132 -12.52 0.77 1.61
N VAL A 133 -12.02 0.35 2.77
CA VAL A 133 -10.73 -0.32 2.94
C VAL A 133 -10.95 -1.83 3.03
N GLU A 134 -10.26 -2.57 2.17
CA GLU A 134 -10.27 -4.03 2.15
C GLU A 134 -8.93 -4.56 2.68
N ILE A 135 -8.96 -5.53 3.61
CA ILE A 135 -7.75 -6.11 4.19
C ILE A 135 -7.36 -7.38 3.44
N VAL A 136 -6.13 -7.44 2.95
CA VAL A 136 -5.62 -8.54 2.13
C VAL A 136 -4.30 -9.04 2.68
N ASN A 137 -4.25 -10.34 2.97
CA ASN A 137 -3.00 -11.04 3.25
C ASN A 137 -2.27 -11.33 1.95
N TYR A 138 -1.00 -10.98 1.89
CA TYR A 138 -0.17 -11.09 0.71
C TYR A 138 1.18 -11.72 1.04
N ASP A 139 1.54 -12.73 0.25
CA ASP A 139 2.84 -13.35 0.30
C ASP A 139 3.87 -12.43 -0.39
N LYS A 140 4.84 -11.91 0.39
CA LYS A 140 5.86 -10.96 -0.10
C LYS A 140 6.61 -11.47 -1.33
N GLY A 141 6.75 -12.79 -1.48
CA GLY A 141 7.38 -13.42 -2.65
C GLY A 141 6.65 -13.18 -3.98
N LYS A 142 5.45 -12.59 -3.95
CA LYS A 142 4.66 -12.29 -5.14
C LYS A 142 4.65 -10.80 -5.50
N LEU A 143 5.30 -9.91 -4.75
CA LEU A 143 5.30 -8.48 -5.09
C LEU A 143 6.15 -8.27 -6.35
N TYR A 144 5.54 -7.75 -7.41
CA TYR A 144 6.24 -7.51 -8.65
C TYR A 144 6.91 -6.13 -8.63
N PRO A 145 8.12 -6.00 -9.21
CA PRO A 145 8.78 -4.71 -9.33
C PRO A 145 7.96 -3.76 -10.21
N LEU A 146 8.16 -2.47 -10.02
CA LEU A 146 7.55 -1.46 -10.88
C LEU A 146 8.09 -1.56 -12.31
N PRO A 147 7.21 -1.58 -13.32
CA PRO A 147 7.61 -1.50 -14.72
C PRO A 147 8.34 -0.19 -15.05
N ASP A 148 9.17 -0.20 -16.08
CA ASP A 148 9.95 0.97 -16.53
C ASP A 148 9.10 2.18 -16.97
N CYS A 149 7.78 2.01 -17.14
CA CYS A 149 6.88 3.10 -17.47
C CYS A 149 6.55 4.01 -16.28
N PHE A 150 6.84 3.58 -15.04
CA PHE A 150 6.72 4.43 -13.86
C PHE A 150 7.87 5.45 -13.85
N SER A 151 7.54 6.69 -13.51
CA SER A 151 8.54 7.74 -13.34
C SER A 151 9.41 7.47 -12.11
N LYS A 152 10.59 8.10 -12.05
CA LYS A 152 11.45 8.04 -10.87
C LYS A 152 10.74 8.56 -9.62
N GLU A 153 9.95 9.62 -9.77
CA GLU A 153 9.12 10.21 -8.70
C GLU A 153 8.13 9.20 -8.13
N GLU A 154 7.43 8.45 -9.00
CA GLU A 154 6.49 7.41 -8.58
C GLU A 154 7.19 6.24 -7.90
N ALA A 155 8.36 5.84 -8.40
CA ALA A 155 9.16 4.78 -7.81
C ALA A 155 9.73 5.12 -6.43
N GLU A 156 9.77 6.39 -6.03
CA GLU A 156 10.17 6.78 -4.67
C GLU A 156 9.14 6.39 -3.62
N PHE A 157 7.85 6.40 -3.98
CA PHE A 157 6.76 6.12 -3.06
C PHE A 157 5.96 4.85 -3.39
N LEU A 158 6.18 4.21 -4.53
CA LEU A 158 5.65 2.89 -4.83
C LEU A 158 6.72 1.82 -4.56
N GLU A 159 6.41 0.85 -3.72
CA GLU A 159 7.29 -0.30 -3.45
C GLU A 159 7.26 -1.32 -4.59
N GLY A 160 6.08 -1.51 -5.16
CA GLY A 160 5.81 -2.55 -6.14
C GLY A 160 4.32 -2.68 -6.40
N ILE A 161 3.95 -3.74 -7.08
CA ILE A 161 2.60 -3.96 -7.61
C ILE A 161 2.18 -5.42 -7.44
N PHE A 162 0.88 -5.66 -7.26
CA PHE A 162 0.32 -7.01 -7.35
C PHE A 162 -1.10 -7.06 -7.91
N TRP A 163 -1.53 -8.27 -8.26
CA TRP A 163 -2.89 -8.55 -8.70
C TRP A 163 -3.72 -9.14 -7.57
N TYR A 164 -4.90 -8.57 -7.36
CA TYR A 164 -5.89 -9.08 -6.42
C TYR A 164 -7.29 -8.78 -6.95
N ASP A 165 -8.18 -9.78 -6.92
CA ASP A 165 -9.55 -9.67 -7.41
C ASP A 165 -9.67 -8.98 -8.79
N ASN A 166 -8.78 -9.36 -9.74
CA ASN A 166 -8.73 -8.80 -11.10
C ASN A 166 -8.49 -7.27 -11.15
N ARG A 167 -7.95 -6.71 -10.05
CA ARG A 167 -7.48 -5.33 -9.89
C ARG A 167 -5.96 -5.33 -9.77
N PHE A 168 -5.36 -4.24 -10.22
CA PHE A 168 -3.94 -3.99 -10.11
C PHE A 168 -3.71 -3.02 -8.96
N ILE A 169 -2.92 -3.44 -7.97
CA ILE A 169 -2.74 -2.74 -6.70
C ILE A 169 -1.30 -2.22 -6.63
N GLY A 170 -1.13 -0.91 -6.52
CA GLY A 170 0.17 -0.29 -6.25
C GLY A 170 0.43 -0.17 -4.75
N ILE A 171 1.55 -0.70 -4.27
CA ILE A 171 1.89 -0.66 -2.84
C ILE A 171 2.67 0.60 -2.51
N LEU A 172 2.09 1.41 -1.64
CA LEU A 172 2.60 2.71 -1.26
C LEU A 172 3.50 2.59 -0.03
N ARG A 173 4.69 3.17 -0.13
CA ARG A 173 5.53 3.52 1.01
C ARG A 173 5.03 4.85 1.57
N ILE A 174 4.13 4.80 2.53
CA ILE A 174 3.41 6.00 2.99
C ILE A 174 4.34 7.07 3.54
N GLU A 175 5.43 6.67 4.23
CA GLU A 175 6.45 7.60 4.72
C GLU A 175 7.08 8.38 3.57
N ASN A 176 7.49 7.70 2.50
CA ASN A 176 8.06 8.32 1.32
C ASN A 176 7.04 9.22 0.60
N ALA A 177 5.82 8.71 0.39
CA ALA A 177 4.73 9.43 -0.26
C ALA A 177 4.47 10.78 0.43
N LEU A 178 4.46 10.80 1.77
CA LEU A 178 4.17 12.00 2.55
C LEU A 178 5.38 12.86 2.86
N SER A 179 6.60 12.31 2.81
CA SER A 179 7.84 13.09 2.94
C SER A 179 7.93 14.20 1.88
N LEU A 180 7.34 13.97 0.70
CA LEU A 180 7.23 14.95 -0.38
C LEU A 180 6.38 16.17 0.02
N LEU A 181 5.43 15.99 0.95
CA LEU A 181 4.54 17.05 1.43
C LEU A 181 5.10 17.76 2.67
N ILE A 182 5.82 17.06 3.54
CA ILE A 182 6.29 17.57 4.85
C ILE A 182 7.38 18.64 4.71
N LYS A 183 8.14 18.67 3.61
CA LYS A 183 9.13 19.73 3.35
C LYS A 183 8.55 21.14 3.48
N TRP A 184 7.27 21.31 3.16
CA TRP A 184 6.58 22.60 3.28
C TRP A 184 6.52 23.15 4.72
N ARG A 185 6.46 22.30 5.75
CA ARG A 185 6.36 22.78 7.14
C ARG A 185 7.70 23.09 7.80
N LEU A 186 8.80 22.59 7.24
CA LEU A 186 10.15 22.78 7.81
C LEU A 186 10.91 23.95 7.17
N GLU A 187 10.39 24.53 6.09
CA GLU A 187 11.01 25.68 5.42
C GLU A 187 10.53 27.04 5.98
N ASP A 188 9.54 27.03 6.89
CA ASP A 188 8.96 28.23 7.55
C ASP A 188 9.41 28.41 9.03
N GLU A 189 10.39 27.64 9.52
CA GLU A 189 11.12 27.88 10.79
C GLU A 189 12.58 28.29 10.54
#